data_AF-A0A2N7AS84-F1
#
_entry.id   AF-A0A2N7AS84-F1
#
_cell.length_a   1.000
_cell.length_b   1.000
_cell.length_c   1.000
_cell.angle_alpha   90.00
_cell.angle_beta   90.00
_cell.angle_gamma   90.00
#
_symmetry.space_group_name_H-M   'P 1'
#
loop_
_entity.id
_entity.type
_entity.pdbx_description
1 polymer ?
#
loop_
_entity_poly.entity_id
_entity_poly.type
_entity_poly.pdbx_seq_one_letter_code
_entity_poly.pdbx_strand_id
1 'polypeptide(L)'
;MKKIVKVILATVVVFISLLGLKTTNVKAATLIPDYLHTSKVTKVYAQGKANVSLGADPTYDFSLITNRALSSNSDWKFDQFAYGKDNTYKRVATNEWVNESEVTCVYSVPKGDVLNLENSQRIYRLDYKTYSLVDSGKTLQAGSWLIDKLLTVPNNQGSYVQVATNEWIKN
;
A
#
# COMPACT_ATOMS: atom_id res chain seq x y z
N MET A 1 -22.94 30.53 49.04
CA MET A 1 -22.53 30.70 47.63
C MET A 1 -21.06 30.32 47.51
N LYS A 2 -20.73 29.47 46.54
CA LYS A 2 -19.49 28.66 46.49
C LYS A 2 -18.22 29.52 46.41
N LYS A 3 -17.23 29.21 47.24
CA LYS A 3 -15.89 29.83 47.23
C LYS A 3 -15.12 29.34 46.00
N ILE A 4 -14.67 30.26 45.14
CA ILE A 4 -13.76 29.97 44.04
C ILE A 4 -12.42 30.59 44.41
N VAL A 5 -11.50 29.76 44.90
CA VAL A 5 -10.10 30.13 45.10
C VAL A 5 -9.42 30.10 43.74
N LYS A 6 -8.88 31.25 43.31
CA LYS A 6 -8.02 31.37 42.13
C LYS A 6 -6.72 30.63 42.41
N VAL A 7 -6.44 29.55 41.69
CA VAL A 7 -5.12 28.94 41.64
C VAL A 7 -4.48 29.37 40.33
N ILE A 8 -3.45 30.20 40.46
CA ILE A 8 -2.58 30.64 39.37
C ILE A 8 -1.71 29.43 39.01
N LEU A 9 -1.92 28.84 37.84
CA LEU A 9 -1.05 27.79 37.31
C LEU A 9 0.16 28.47 36.66
N ALA A 10 1.27 28.53 37.40
CA ALA A 10 2.57 28.88 36.85
C ALA A 10 3.03 27.74 35.93
N THR A 11 2.86 27.90 34.62
CA THR A 11 3.49 27.05 33.62
C THR A 11 5.00 27.28 33.63
N VAL A 12 5.72 26.31 34.21
CA VAL A 12 7.17 26.19 34.07
C VAL A 12 7.46 25.80 32.62
N VAL A 13 7.92 26.76 31.82
CA VAL A 13 8.49 26.50 30.50
C VAL A 13 9.89 25.95 30.72
N VAL A 14 10.04 24.63 30.62
CA VAL A 14 11.37 24.01 30.55
C VAL A 14 11.91 24.26 29.14
N PHE A 15 12.84 25.19 29.03
CA PHE A 15 13.71 25.34 27.87
C PHE A 15 14.62 24.10 27.80
N ILE A 16 14.20 23.09 27.04
CA ILE A 16 15.12 22.03 26.60
C ILE A 16 15.93 22.64 25.46
N SER A 17 17.24 22.76 25.69
CA SER A 17 18.22 23.21 24.72
C SER A 17 18.08 22.44 23.41
N LEU A 18 17.89 23.18 22.30
CA LEU A 18 17.99 22.68 20.94
C LEU A 18 19.44 22.24 20.66
N LEU A 19 19.77 21.00 20.98
CA LEU A 19 20.87 20.29 20.35
C LEU A 19 20.36 19.79 19.00
N GLY A 20 21.05 20.16 17.93
CA GLY A 20 20.58 20.11 16.54
C GLY A 20 19.94 18.78 16.16
N LEU A 21 18.63 18.82 15.92
CA LEU A 21 17.97 17.81 15.11
C LEU A 21 18.55 17.91 13.70
N LYS A 22 19.48 17.01 13.37
CA LYS A 22 19.68 16.62 11.97
C LYS A 22 18.40 15.91 11.55
N THR A 23 17.41 16.65 11.07
CA THR A 23 16.27 16.06 10.39
C THR A 23 16.78 15.49 9.08
N THR A 24 17.06 14.19 9.03
CA THR A 24 17.13 13.50 7.76
C THR A 24 15.70 13.45 7.25
N ASN A 25 15.41 14.21 6.20
CA ASN A 25 14.26 13.93 5.36
C ASN A 25 14.54 12.55 4.73
N VAL A 26 14.14 11.49 5.43
CA VAL A 26 14.08 10.17 4.81
C VAL A 26 12.89 10.29 3.87
N LYS A 27 13.14 10.45 2.56
CA LYS A 27 12.12 10.12 1.57
C LYS A 27 11.64 8.72 1.96
N ALA A 28 10.37 8.57 2.32
CA ALA A 28 9.79 7.24 2.48
C ALA A 28 10.20 6.46 1.23
N ALA A 29 10.96 5.38 1.39
CA ALA A 29 11.26 4.52 0.27
C ALA A 29 9.90 4.04 -0.21
N THR A 30 9.44 4.53 -1.36
CA THR A 30 8.24 4.00 -1.98
C THR A 30 8.54 2.53 -2.18
N LEU A 31 7.91 1.66 -1.39
CA LEU A 31 7.98 0.24 -1.64
C LEU A 31 7.46 0.08 -3.07
N ILE A 32 8.30 -0.46 -3.94
CA ILE A 32 7.92 -0.81 -5.30
C ILE A 32 7.52 -2.27 -5.24
N PRO A 33 6.29 -2.63 -5.65
CA PRO A 33 5.91 -4.03 -5.68
C PRO A 33 6.86 -4.82 -6.58
N ASP A 34 7.13 -6.07 -6.23
CA ASP A 34 7.96 -6.95 -7.04
C ASP A 34 7.24 -7.39 -8.32
N TYR A 35 5.92 -7.55 -8.22
CA TYR A 35 5.05 -7.92 -9.33
C TYR A 35 3.59 -7.55 -9.03
N LEU A 36 2.78 -7.59 -10.08
CA LEU A 36 1.34 -7.44 -10.05
C LEU A 36 0.71 -8.82 -10.27
N HIS A 37 -0.33 -9.13 -9.52
CA HIS A 37 -1.14 -10.34 -9.72
C HIS A 37 -2.51 -9.97 -10.29
N THR A 38 -2.92 -10.68 -11.35
CA THR A 38 -4.26 -10.56 -11.94
C THR A 38 -5.18 -11.67 -11.40
N SER A 39 -6.26 -11.34 -10.67
CA SER A 39 -7.22 -12.36 -10.20
C SER A 39 -8.31 -12.72 -11.23
N LYS A 40 -8.42 -11.89 -12.27
CA LYS A 40 -9.38 -12.00 -13.38
C LYS A 40 -8.68 -11.59 -14.67
N VAL A 41 -9.34 -11.77 -15.80
CA VAL A 41 -8.84 -11.19 -17.07
C VAL A 41 -8.81 -9.67 -16.91
N THR A 42 -7.61 -9.09 -17.02
CA THR A 42 -7.37 -7.67 -16.76
C THR A 42 -7.16 -6.94 -18.08
N LYS A 43 -7.83 -5.78 -18.22
CA LYS A 43 -7.75 -4.96 -19.42
C LYS A 43 -6.39 -4.28 -19.52
N VAL A 44 -5.91 -4.12 -20.74
CA VAL A 44 -4.66 -3.42 -21.04
C VAL A 44 -4.96 -2.12 -21.77
N TYR A 45 -4.22 -1.07 -21.44
CA TYR A 45 -4.41 0.28 -21.92
C TYR A 45 -3.11 0.80 -22.55
N ALA A 46 -3.25 1.59 -23.61
CA ALA A 46 -2.16 2.37 -24.19
C ALA A 46 -2.13 3.77 -23.56
N GLN A 47 -0.94 4.23 -23.20
CA GLN A 47 -0.72 5.59 -22.74
C GLN A 47 -0.71 6.53 -23.95
N GLY A 48 -1.47 7.62 -23.84
CA GLY A 48 -1.59 8.66 -24.83
C GLY A 48 -0.88 9.95 -24.42
N LYS A 49 -1.49 11.07 -24.78
CA LYS A 49 -0.93 12.40 -24.56
C LYS A 49 -0.82 12.72 -23.06
N ALA A 50 0.25 13.43 -22.71
CA ALA A 50 0.40 14.03 -21.39
C ALA A 50 -0.46 15.30 -21.24
N ASN A 51 -1.18 15.37 -20.13
CA ASN A 51 -1.92 16.53 -19.66
C ASN A 51 -1.11 17.18 -18.53
N VAL A 52 -0.50 18.33 -18.83
CA VAL A 52 0.44 19.02 -17.94
C VAL A 52 -0.20 20.30 -17.42
N SER A 53 -0.19 20.48 -16.11
CA SER A 53 -0.60 21.72 -15.44
C SER A 53 0.55 22.23 -14.57
N LEU A 54 0.75 23.55 -14.54
CA LEU A 54 1.84 24.15 -13.78
C LEU A 54 1.70 23.82 -12.28
N GLY A 55 2.72 23.19 -11.70
CA GLY A 55 2.74 22.81 -10.29
C GLY A 55 2.05 21.49 -9.94
N ALA A 56 1.62 20.69 -10.93
CA ALA A 56 1.05 19.37 -10.72
C ALA A 56 1.86 18.27 -11.45
N ASP A 57 1.80 17.04 -10.94
CA ASP A 57 2.33 15.88 -11.64
C ASP A 57 1.58 15.70 -12.98
N PRO A 58 2.28 15.31 -14.06
CA PRO A 58 1.64 15.08 -15.34
C PRO A 58 0.67 13.90 -15.23
N THR A 59 -0.52 14.07 -15.80
CA THR A 59 -1.45 12.96 -16.02
C THR A 59 -1.44 12.56 -17.50
N TYR A 60 -1.94 11.38 -17.82
CA TYR A 60 -1.98 10.87 -19.18
C TYR A 60 -3.37 10.38 -19.54
N ASP A 61 -3.72 10.52 -20.82
CA ASP A 61 -4.89 9.82 -21.37
C ASP A 61 -4.57 8.33 -21.53
N PHE A 62 -5.52 7.46 -21.18
CA PHE A 62 -5.39 6.02 -21.37
C PHE A 62 -6.52 5.52 -22.26
N SER A 63 -6.17 4.73 -23.27
CA SER A 63 -7.13 4.15 -24.22
C SER A 63 -7.07 2.63 -24.15
N LEU A 64 -8.23 1.97 -24.16
CA LEU A 64 -8.31 0.51 -24.07
C LEU A 64 -7.72 -0.14 -25.33
N ILE A 65 -6.83 -1.11 -25.15
CA ILE A 65 -6.38 -2.01 -26.22
C ILE A 65 -7.36 -3.17 -26.32
N THR A 66 -8.12 -3.27 -27.41
CA THR A 66 -9.26 -4.20 -27.52
C THR A 66 -8.88 -5.62 -27.92
N ASN A 67 -7.69 -5.82 -28.49
CA ASN A 67 -7.16 -7.10 -28.93
C ASN A 67 -6.12 -7.70 -27.96
N ARG A 68 -6.03 -7.16 -26.73
CA ARG A 68 -5.05 -7.56 -25.72
C ARG A 68 -5.68 -7.53 -24.33
N ALA A 69 -5.39 -8.56 -23.53
CA ALA A 69 -5.69 -8.60 -22.12
C ALA A 69 -4.62 -9.45 -21.40
N LEU A 70 -4.49 -9.26 -20.09
CA LEU A 70 -3.72 -10.16 -19.25
C LEU A 70 -4.65 -11.29 -18.79
N SER A 71 -4.16 -12.53 -18.83
CA SER A 71 -4.90 -13.70 -18.35
C SER A 71 -5.22 -13.56 -16.86
N SER A 72 -6.27 -14.23 -16.39
CA SER A 72 -6.50 -14.39 -14.95
C SER A 72 -5.46 -15.31 -14.31
N ASN A 73 -5.21 -15.11 -13.03
CA ASN A 73 -4.26 -15.86 -12.20
C ASN A 73 -2.85 -15.88 -12.79
N SER A 74 -2.34 -14.69 -13.14
CA SER A 74 -0.99 -14.54 -13.70
C SER A 74 -0.23 -13.40 -13.05
N ASP A 75 1.08 -13.58 -12.95
CA ASP A 75 1.99 -12.62 -12.34
C ASP A 75 2.74 -11.83 -13.42
N TRP A 76 2.82 -10.52 -13.24
CA TRP A 76 3.41 -9.60 -14.20
C TRP A 76 4.42 -8.68 -13.54
N LYS A 77 5.60 -8.57 -14.14
CA LYS A 77 6.53 -7.51 -13.82
C LYS A 77 6.02 -6.20 -14.40
N PHE A 78 6.41 -5.11 -13.74
CA PHE A 78 6.16 -3.76 -14.22
C PHE A 78 7.39 -2.93 -13.91
N ASP A 79 7.58 -1.83 -14.64
CA ASP A 79 8.77 -0.99 -14.50
C ASP A 79 8.44 0.48 -14.26
N GLN A 80 7.19 0.90 -14.50
CA GLN A 80 6.75 2.28 -14.35
C GLN A 80 5.32 2.37 -13.82
N PHE A 81 5.03 3.52 -13.21
CA PHE A 81 3.67 3.94 -12.94
C PHE A 81 3.40 5.30 -13.59
N ALA A 82 2.14 5.57 -13.89
CA ALA A 82 1.69 6.85 -14.41
C ALA A 82 0.30 7.16 -13.90
N TYR A 83 0.01 8.45 -13.72
CA TYR A 83 -1.30 8.93 -13.30
C TYR A 83 -2.17 9.16 -14.52
N GLY A 84 -3.33 8.53 -14.55
CA GLY A 84 -4.46 8.98 -15.36
C GLY A 84 -5.26 10.04 -14.60
N LYS A 85 -6.40 10.45 -15.16
CA LYS A 85 -7.29 11.44 -14.51
C LYS A 85 -7.71 11.04 -13.10
N ASP A 86 -8.19 9.80 -12.95
CA ASP A 86 -8.76 9.28 -11.69
C ASP A 86 -8.16 7.93 -11.26
N ASN A 87 -7.14 7.42 -11.99
CA ASN A 87 -6.59 6.08 -11.79
C ASN A 87 -5.08 6.10 -11.91
N THR A 88 -4.39 5.25 -11.14
CA THR A 88 -2.97 4.94 -11.33
C THR A 88 -2.84 3.75 -12.26
N TYR A 89 -1.90 3.81 -13.19
CA TYR A 89 -1.60 2.72 -14.12
C TYR A 89 -0.18 2.20 -13.90
N LYS A 90 0.04 0.91 -14.14
CA LYS A 90 1.36 0.26 -14.11
C LYS A 90 1.71 -0.30 -15.48
N ARG A 91 2.94 -0.04 -15.95
CA ARG A 91 3.39 -0.49 -17.27
C ARG A 91 3.93 -1.91 -17.21
N VAL A 92 3.34 -2.82 -17.97
CA VAL A 92 3.69 -4.25 -18.00
C VAL A 92 4.43 -4.66 -19.27
N ALA A 93 4.35 -3.85 -20.33
CA ALA A 93 5.14 -3.98 -21.55
C ALA A 93 5.22 -2.64 -22.30
N THR A 94 5.88 -2.61 -23.47
CA THR A 94 6.02 -1.40 -24.29
C THR A 94 4.67 -0.79 -24.62
N ASN A 95 4.39 0.37 -24.01
CA ASN A 95 3.11 1.07 -24.08
C ASN A 95 1.87 0.22 -23.70
N GLU A 96 2.05 -0.81 -22.88
CA GLU A 96 0.96 -1.62 -22.33
C GLU A 96 0.87 -1.39 -20.82
N TRP A 97 -0.29 -0.92 -20.37
CA TRP A 97 -0.52 -0.51 -18.99
C TRP A 97 -1.76 -1.18 -18.41
N VAL A 98 -1.73 -1.49 -17.12
CA VAL A 98 -2.90 -1.98 -16.37
C VAL A 98 -3.31 -0.98 -15.32
N ASN A 99 -4.61 -0.89 -15.06
CA ASN A 99 -5.13 -0.07 -13.98
C ASN A 99 -4.80 -0.73 -12.63
N GLU A 100 -4.14 0.00 -11.73
CA GLU A 100 -3.76 -0.47 -10.39
C GLU A 100 -4.97 -0.95 -9.58
N SER A 101 -6.16 -0.38 -9.80
CA SER A 101 -7.41 -0.83 -9.16
C SER A 101 -7.95 -2.17 -9.68
N GLU A 102 -7.30 -2.81 -10.66
CA GLU A 102 -7.68 -4.12 -11.18
C GLU A 102 -6.66 -5.22 -10.89
N VAL A 103 -5.59 -4.92 -10.16
CA VAL A 103 -4.49 -5.85 -9.87
C VAL A 103 -4.08 -5.77 -8.40
N THR A 104 -3.57 -6.88 -7.87
CA THR A 104 -2.97 -6.91 -6.53
C THR A 104 -1.48 -6.65 -6.65
N CYS A 105 -0.98 -5.65 -5.93
CA CYS A 105 0.45 -5.40 -5.82
C CYS A 105 1.06 -6.32 -4.77
N VAL A 106 2.12 -7.06 -5.13
CA VAL A 106 2.81 -7.99 -4.23
C VAL A 106 4.23 -7.53 -3.97
N TYR A 107 4.61 -7.51 -2.70
CA TYR A 107 5.91 -7.05 -2.23
C TYR A 107 6.55 -8.16 -1.40
N SER A 108 7.78 -8.52 -1.72
CA SER A 108 8.63 -9.30 -0.81
C SER A 108 9.21 -8.37 0.24
N VAL A 109 9.22 -8.82 1.48
CA VAL A 109 9.82 -8.10 2.59
C VAL A 109 11.22 -8.65 2.83
N PRO A 110 12.21 -7.80 3.18
CA PRO A 110 13.52 -8.28 3.61
C PRO A 110 13.42 -9.34 4.70
N LYS A 111 14.19 -10.42 4.53
CA LYS A 111 14.21 -11.53 5.49
C LYS A 111 14.63 -11.02 6.87
N GLY A 112 13.79 -11.28 7.86
CA GLY A 112 14.05 -10.91 9.26
C GLY A 112 13.32 -9.65 9.72
N ASP A 113 12.61 -8.95 8.82
CA ASP A 113 11.70 -7.89 9.24
C ASP A 113 10.57 -8.44 10.11
N VAL A 114 10.04 -7.56 10.97
CA VAL A 114 9.04 -7.89 11.97
C VAL A 114 7.86 -6.91 11.95
N LEU A 115 6.67 -7.43 12.18
CA LEU A 115 5.46 -6.68 12.53
C LEU A 115 5.28 -6.72 14.05
N ASN A 116 5.21 -5.54 14.66
CA ASN A 116 4.92 -5.38 16.09
C ASN A 116 3.43 -5.10 16.27
N LEU A 117 2.76 -5.93 17.06
CA LEU A 117 1.35 -5.80 17.38
C LEU A 117 1.19 -5.43 18.86
N GLU A 118 0.58 -4.27 19.13
CA GLU A 118 0.25 -3.85 20.50
C GLU A 118 -0.94 -4.62 21.08
N ASN A 119 -1.83 -5.11 20.22
CA ASN A 119 -3.05 -5.83 20.59
C ASN A 119 -3.28 -7.01 19.66
N SER A 120 -4.08 -7.98 20.10
CA SER A 120 -4.45 -9.12 19.25
C SER A 120 -5.16 -8.66 17.97
N GLN A 121 -4.73 -9.17 16.82
CA GLN A 121 -5.30 -8.86 15.50
C GLN A 121 -5.95 -10.10 14.87
N ARG A 122 -6.95 -9.88 14.00
CA ARG A 122 -7.57 -10.96 13.23
C ARG A 122 -6.60 -11.50 12.17
N ILE A 123 -6.61 -12.81 12.02
CA ILE A 123 -5.89 -13.51 10.95
C ILE A 123 -6.84 -13.71 9.76
N TYR A 124 -6.38 -13.36 8.58
CA TYR A 124 -7.05 -13.61 7.31
C TYR A 124 -6.30 -14.68 6.51
N ARG A 125 -7.03 -15.36 5.62
CA ARG A 125 -6.48 -16.32 4.65
C ARG A 125 -6.73 -15.81 3.24
N LEU A 126 -5.72 -15.92 2.40
CA LEU A 126 -5.81 -15.59 0.98
C LEU A 126 -6.40 -16.78 0.22
N ASP A 127 -7.43 -16.53 -0.57
CA ASP A 127 -7.85 -17.40 -1.66
C ASP A 127 -7.00 -17.06 -2.90
N TYR A 128 -6.07 -17.94 -3.26
CA TYR A 128 -5.15 -17.71 -4.38
C TYR A 128 -5.81 -17.68 -5.77
N LYS A 129 -7.07 -18.09 -5.91
CA LYS A 129 -7.79 -18.03 -7.19
C LYS A 129 -8.49 -16.70 -7.41
N THR A 130 -8.97 -16.09 -6.32
CA THR A 130 -9.75 -14.85 -6.37
C THR A 130 -8.96 -13.67 -5.82
N TYR A 131 -7.82 -13.94 -5.18
CA TYR A 131 -7.00 -13.02 -4.40
C TYR A 131 -7.78 -12.24 -3.33
N SER A 132 -8.86 -12.83 -2.83
CA SER A 132 -9.67 -12.27 -1.74
C SER A 132 -9.17 -12.77 -0.38
N LEU A 133 -9.22 -11.89 0.63
CA LEU A 133 -8.82 -12.20 2.00
C LEU A 133 -10.08 -12.48 2.83
N VAL A 134 -10.14 -13.67 3.43
CA VAL A 134 -11.27 -14.12 4.24
C VAL A 134 -10.85 -14.25 5.69
N ASP A 135 -11.68 -13.76 6.61
CA ASP A 135 -11.45 -13.93 8.05
C ASP A 135 -11.36 -15.41 8.40
N SER A 136 -10.29 -15.81 9.09
CA SER A 136 -10.09 -17.20 9.50
C SER A 136 -10.84 -17.58 10.78
N GLY A 137 -11.41 -16.60 11.49
CA GLY A 137 -11.95 -16.74 12.83
C GLY A 137 -10.89 -16.84 13.93
N LYS A 138 -9.60 -16.73 13.59
CA LYS A 138 -8.47 -16.77 14.53
C LYS A 138 -7.91 -15.38 14.77
N THR A 139 -7.17 -15.25 15.88
CA THR A 139 -6.44 -14.05 16.23
C THR A 139 -4.96 -14.34 16.45
N LEU A 140 -4.10 -13.45 15.98
CA LEU A 140 -2.70 -13.38 16.35
C LEU A 140 -2.56 -12.48 17.57
N GLN A 141 -1.89 -12.94 18.62
CA GLN A 141 -1.72 -12.16 19.86
C GLN A 141 -0.74 -10.98 19.66
N ALA A 142 -0.80 -10.02 20.58
CA ALA A 142 0.20 -8.96 20.67
C ALA A 142 1.62 -9.54 20.76
N GLY A 143 2.60 -8.85 20.18
CA GLY A 143 3.99 -9.26 20.12
C GLY A 143 4.66 -8.94 18.78
N SER A 144 5.90 -9.41 18.64
CA SER A 144 6.72 -9.24 17.43
C SER A 144 6.68 -10.50 16.58
N TRP A 145 6.26 -10.36 15.33
CA TRP A 145 6.07 -11.49 14.41
C TRP A 145 6.91 -11.28 13.16
N LEU A 146 7.62 -12.32 12.72
CA LEU A 146 8.33 -12.28 11.43
C LEU A 146 7.34 -12.11 10.28
N ILE A 147 7.76 -11.36 9.27
CA ILE A 147 6.96 -11.12 8.08
C ILE A 147 7.71 -11.50 6.80
N ASP A 148 6.94 -11.87 5.76
CA ASP A 148 7.50 -12.34 4.48
C ASP A 148 7.04 -11.50 3.29
N LYS A 149 5.75 -11.17 3.22
CA LYS A 149 5.15 -10.46 2.08
C LYS A 149 4.17 -9.41 2.52
N LEU A 150 4.01 -8.40 1.68
CA LEU A 150 2.90 -7.45 1.74
C LEU A 150 2.06 -7.57 0.46
N LEU A 151 0.75 -7.48 0.62
CA LEU A 151 -0.20 -7.34 -0.47
C LEU A 151 -0.88 -5.97 -0.35
N THR A 152 -1.07 -5.29 -1.47
CA THR A 152 -2.03 -4.19 -1.58
C THR A 152 -3.11 -4.64 -2.53
N VAL A 153 -4.30 -4.88 -1.97
CA VAL A 153 -5.43 -5.46 -2.68
C VAL A 153 -6.28 -4.34 -3.28
N PRO A 154 -6.73 -4.45 -4.55
CA PRO A 154 -7.45 -3.38 -5.24
C PRO A 154 -8.79 -3.03 -4.58
N ASN A 155 -9.41 -1.94 -5.05
CA ASN A 155 -10.75 -1.48 -4.64
C ASN A 155 -10.88 -1.20 -3.13
N ASN A 156 -9.87 -0.56 -2.53
CA ASN A 156 -9.85 -0.16 -1.12
C ASN A 156 -10.00 -1.34 -0.13
N GLN A 157 -9.71 -2.57 -0.55
CA GLN A 157 -9.75 -3.73 0.33
C GLN A 157 -8.62 -3.72 1.38
N GLY A 158 -7.62 -2.86 1.17
CA GLY A 158 -6.54 -2.56 2.11
C GLY A 158 -5.25 -3.31 1.80
N SER A 159 -4.28 -3.16 2.69
CA SER A 159 -3.02 -3.88 2.61
C SER A 159 -2.96 -4.98 3.67
N TYR A 160 -2.24 -6.06 3.36
CA TYR A 160 -2.13 -7.23 4.23
C TYR A 160 -0.67 -7.65 4.33
N VAL A 161 -0.24 -8.03 5.53
CA VAL A 161 1.12 -8.49 5.80
C VAL A 161 1.09 -9.97 6.16
N GLN A 162 1.93 -10.76 5.50
CA GLN A 162 2.04 -12.18 5.73
C GLN A 162 2.89 -12.44 6.98
N VAL A 163 2.32 -13.15 7.95
CA VAL A 163 2.95 -13.51 9.23
C VAL A 163 3.28 -15.00 9.36
N ALA A 164 2.62 -15.84 8.55
CA ALA A 164 2.91 -17.26 8.42
C ALA A 164 2.40 -17.81 7.07
N THR A 165 2.48 -19.13 6.86
CA THR A 165 1.98 -19.78 5.65
C THR A 165 0.48 -19.54 5.46
N ASN A 166 0.14 -18.70 4.48
CA ASN A 166 -1.22 -18.26 4.20
C ASN A 166 -1.98 -17.70 5.42
N GLU A 167 -1.28 -16.95 6.26
CA GLU A 167 -1.86 -16.19 7.37
C GLU A 167 -1.45 -14.73 7.24
N TRP A 168 -2.46 -13.85 7.24
CA TRP A 168 -2.31 -12.45 6.88
C TRP A 168 -2.95 -11.56 7.93
N ILE A 169 -2.28 -10.46 8.26
CA ILE A 169 -2.81 -9.40 9.12
C ILE A 169 -3.13 -8.20 8.25
N LYS A 170 -4.32 -7.61 8.41
CA LYS A 170 -4.68 -6.38 7.73
C LYS A 170 -3.91 -5.22 8.37
N ASN A 171 -3.20 -4.45 7.54
CA ASN A 171 -2.46 -3.24 7.94
C ASN A 171 -3.35 -2.00 7.90
#